data_AF-A0A3N7G1B2-F1
#
_entry.id   AF-A0A3N7G1B2-F1
#
_cell.length_a   1.000
_cell.length_b   1.000
_cell.length_c   1.000
_cell.angle_alpha   90.00
_cell.angle_beta   90.00
_cell.angle_gamma   90.00
#
_symmetry.space_group_name_H-M   'P 1'
#
loop_
_entity.id
_entity.type
_entity.pdbx_description
1 polymer ?
#
loop_
_entity_poly.entity_id
_entity_poly.type
_entity_poly.pdbx_seq_one_letter_code
_entity_poly.pdbx_strand_id
1 'polypeptide(L)'
;MPLYLSVEQLVLWHAVILLHRSQVWTNKSLNTLIFNAAIRGYALSYLSSCAGRIRFLLGTPGMVALDLDASLKGLFQQIVQHLESLPKLQGENISAIMCDLSEFRKDWLSILMIVTSARSSINLRHLEKATVSTGKEGLLSEGNAAYNWSRCVDELESQLSKHGTLKKLYFYNQHLTVVFRNTMFGPEGRPQHCCAWLGVASSFPECASPIVPEECNENWARCSPIC
;
A
#
# COMPACT_ATOMS: atom_id res chain seq x y z
N MET A 1 6.55 21.16 7.59
CA MET A 1 6.20 20.06 8.50
C MET A 1 7.04 18.85 8.14
N PRO A 2 7.94 18.37 9.01
CA PRO A 2 8.69 17.15 8.73
C PRO A 2 7.75 15.94 8.86
N LEU A 3 7.64 15.15 7.81
CA LEU A 3 6.98 13.85 7.81
C LEU A 3 7.83 12.88 8.64
N TYR A 4 7.49 12.71 9.92
CA TYR A 4 8.01 11.59 10.71
C TYR A 4 7.34 10.32 10.19
N LEU A 5 8.04 9.58 9.34
CA LEU A 5 7.67 8.21 9.00
C LEU A 5 7.67 7.40 10.30
N SER A 6 6.59 6.67 10.59
CA SER A 6 6.53 5.79 11.76
C SER A 6 7.56 4.66 11.63
N VAL A 7 7.97 4.06 12.75
CA VAL A 7 8.91 2.92 12.76
C VAL A 7 8.40 1.77 11.87
N GLU A 8 7.09 1.59 11.77
CA GLU A 8 6.46 0.60 10.89
C GLU A 8 6.58 0.95 9.40
N GLN A 9 6.48 2.23 9.04
CA GLN A 9 6.75 2.70 7.68
C GLN A 9 8.23 2.55 7.31
N LEU A 10 9.13 2.71 8.27
CA LEU A 10 10.56 2.42 8.12
C LEU A 10 10.82 0.92 7.90
N VAL A 11 10.07 0.02 8.55
CA VAL A 11 10.18 -1.43 8.35
C VAL A 11 9.67 -1.84 6.96
N LEU A 12 8.55 -1.30 6.51
CA LEU A 12 8.04 -1.47 5.13
C LEU A 12 9.03 -0.92 4.10
N TRP A 13 9.59 0.26 4.34
CA TRP A 13 10.63 0.83 3.48
C TRP A 13 11.91 -0.01 3.48
N HIS A 14 12.35 -0.53 4.63
CA HIS A 14 13.50 -1.42 4.69
C HIS A 14 13.23 -2.74 3.97
N ALA A 15 12.03 -3.31 4.10
CA ALA A 15 11.63 -4.51 3.38
C ALA A 15 11.62 -4.29 1.86
N VAL A 16 11.12 -3.14 1.39
CA VAL A 16 11.14 -2.74 -0.03
C VAL A 16 12.58 -2.52 -0.53
N ILE A 17 13.45 -1.91 0.28
CA ILE A 17 14.87 -1.72 -0.04
C ILE A 17 15.61 -3.07 -0.06
N LEU A 18 15.29 -4.00 0.84
CA LEU A 18 15.86 -5.35 0.88
C LEU A 18 15.37 -6.22 -0.29
N LEU A 19 14.11 -6.09 -0.68
CA LEU A 19 13.55 -6.67 -1.91
C LEU A 19 14.30 -6.17 -3.15
N HIS A 20 14.68 -4.90 -3.20
CA HIS A 20 15.50 -4.35 -4.27
C HIS A 20 16.99 -4.72 -4.20
N ARG A 21 17.53 -5.00 -3.01
CA ARG A 21 18.94 -5.35 -2.80
C ARG A 21 19.26 -6.83 -3.05
N SER A 22 18.29 -7.74 -3.01
CA SER A 22 18.54 -9.16 -3.30
C SER A 22 18.45 -9.47 -4.80
N GLN A 23 19.56 -9.25 -5.52
CA GLN A 23 19.70 -9.69 -6.90
C GLN A 23 20.13 -11.15 -6.99
N VAL A 24 19.18 -12.06 -7.22
CA VAL A 24 19.36 -13.28 -8.03
C VAL A 24 18.02 -13.59 -8.72
N TRP A 25 17.93 -13.31 -10.03
CA TRP A 25 16.68 -13.36 -10.80
C TRP A 25 16.09 -14.76 -11.02
N THR A 26 16.82 -15.84 -10.75
CA THR A 26 16.27 -17.21 -10.83
C THR A 26 15.37 -17.57 -9.64
N ASN A 27 15.39 -16.78 -8.56
CA ASN A 27 14.58 -16.99 -7.35
C ASN A 27 13.49 -15.90 -7.15
N LYS A 28 13.25 -15.05 -8.16
CA LYS A 28 12.44 -13.83 -8.07
C LYS A 28 10.95 -14.11 -7.93
N SER A 29 10.44 -15.20 -8.50
CA SER A 29 9.05 -15.63 -8.33
C SER A 29 8.81 -16.13 -6.90
N LEU A 30 9.65 -17.05 -6.40
CA LEU A 30 9.50 -17.65 -5.08
C LEU A 30 9.66 -16.65 -3.93
N ASN A 31 10.73 -15.82 -3.93
CA ASN A 31 10.95 -14.88 -2.82
C ASN A 31 9.89 -13.77 -2.77
N THR A 32 9.49 -13.21 -3.92
CA THR A 32 8.44 -12.18 -3.97
C THR A 32 7.10 -12.75 -3.53
N LEU A 33 6.76 -13.99 -3.93
CA LEU A 33 5.53 -14.67 -3.49
C LEU A 33 5.53 -14.93 -1.97
N ILE A 34 6.66 -15.34 -1.39
CA ILE A 34 6.80 -15.57 0.05
C ILE A 34 6.65 -14.24 0.83
N PHE A 35 7.33 -13.17 0.41
CA PHE A 35 7.19 -11.87 1.07
C PHE A 35 5.78 -11.27 0.90
N ASN A 36 5.17 -11.42 -0.28
CA ASN A 36 3.78 -10.99 -0.50
C ASN A 36 2.83 -11.73 0.43
N ALA A 37 2.98 -13.06 0.55
CA ALA A 37 2.16 -13.86 1.48
C ALA A 37 2.38 -13.44 2.94
N ALA A 38 3.63 -13.17 3.35
CA ALA A 38 3.94 -12.70 4.70
C ALA A 38 3.34 -11.32 5.00
N ILE A 39 3.46 -10.36 4.07
CA ILE A 39 2.87 -9.03 4.17
C ILE A 39 1.34 -9.13 4.28
N ARG A 40 0.71 -9.93 3.41
CA ARG A 40 -0.74 -10.17 3.44
C ARG A 40 -1.18 -10.81 4.76
N GLY A 41 -0.47 -11.82 5.25
CA GLY A 41 -0.75 -12.48 6.51
C GLY A 41 -0.66 -11.56 7.72
N TYR A 42 0.38 -10.71 7.75
CA TYR A 42 0.52 -9.68 8.78
C TYR A 42 -0.62 -8.66 8.71
N ALA A 43 -0.93 -8.14 7.52
CA ALA A 43 -2.02 -7.19 7.31
C ALA A 43 -3.38 -7.76 7.75
N LEU A 44 -3.70 -9.01 7.38
CA LEU A 44 -4.93 -9.69 7.81
C LEU A 44 -4.98 -9.84 9.34
N SER A 45 -3.85 -10.20 9.97
CA SER A 45 -3.76 -10.30 11.43
C SER A 45 -4.01 -8.94 12.10
N TYR A 46 -3.42 -7.88 11.56
CA TYR A 46 -3.64 -6.52 12.05
C TYR A 46 -5.12 -6.13 11.96
N LEU A 47 -5.74 -6.34 10.80
CA LEU A 47 -7.14 -5.96 10.54
C LEU A 47 -8.12 -6.74 11.42
N SER A 48 -7.89 -8.04 11.60
CA SER A 48 -8.70 -8.87 12.50
C SER A 48 -8.64 -8.36 13.95
N SER A 49 -7.45 -7.95 14.42
CA SER A 49 -7.29 -7.32 15.73
C SER A 49 -7.90 -5.91 15.79
N CYS A 50 -7.82 -5.16 14.69
CA CYS A 50 -8.36 -3.81 14.55
C CYS A 50 -9.88 -3.77 14.77
N ALA A 51 -10.62 -4.81 14.34
CA ALA A 51 -12.07 -4.91 14.56
C ALA A 51 -12.46 -4.67 16.02
N GLY A 52 -11.75 -5.33 16.95
CA GLY A 52 -11.98 -5.18 18.39
C GLY A 52 -11.57 -3.81 18.92
N ARG A 53 -10.48 -3.22 18.40
CA ARG A 53 -10.04 -1.88 18.78
C ARG A 53 -11.04 -0.81 18.34
N ILE A 54 -11.51 -0.86 17.10
CA ILE A 54 -12.54 0.04 16.59
C ILE A 54 -13.84 -0.11 17.39
N ARG A 55 -14.30 -1.34 17.66
CA ARG A 55 -15.50 -1.56 18.50
C ARG A 55 -15.34 -0.95 19.88
N PHE A 56 -14.19 -1.11 20.50
CA PHE A 56 -13.90 -0.49 21.79
C PHE A 56 -13.96 1.04 21.71
N LEU A 57 -13.32 1.66 20.70
CA LEU A 57 -13.32 3.10 20.50
C LEU A 57 -14.74 3.65 20.27
N LEU A 58 -15.55 2.93 19.49
CA LEU A 58 -16.96 3.26 19.26
C LEU A 58 -17.82 3.21 20.53
N GLY A 59 -17.44 2.37 21.50
CA GLY A 59 -18.12 2.25 22.80
C GLY A 59 -17.60 3.19 23.88
N THR A 60 -16.63 4.05 23.60
CA THR A 60 -16.10 4.99 24.60
C THR A 60 -17.15 6.02 25.02
N PRO A 61 -17.15 6.48 26.29
CA PRO A 61 -18.11 7.48 26.76
C PRO A 61 -18.09 8.77 25.92
N GLY A 62 -16.90 9.19 25.47
CA GLY A 62 -16.75 10.35 24.60
C GLY A 62 -17.44 10.17 23.26
N MET A 63 -17.30 8.99 22.63
CA MET A 63 -17.97 8.67 21.37
C MET A 63 -19.49 8.54 21.54
N VAL A 64 -19.96 7.90 22.60
CA VAL A 64 -21.40 7.75 22.88
C VAL A 64 -22.08 9.10 23.17
N ALA A 65 -21.33 10.05 23.74
CA ALA A 65 -21.81 11.41 23.97
C ALA A 65 -21.88 12.26 22.68
N LEU A 66 -21.27 11.82 21.58
CA LEU A 66 -21.41 12.49 20.29
C LEU A 66 -22.78 12.19 19.68
N ASP A 67 -23.49 13.24 19.29
CA ASP A 67 -24.75 13.12 18.56
C ASP A 67 -24.49 12.82 17.08
N LEU A 68 -24.09 11.59 16.80
CA LEU A 68 -23.88 11.08 15.44
C LEU A 68 -25.22 10.80 14.79
N ASP A 69 -25.39 11.25 13.55
CA ASP A 69 -26.55 10.91 12.75
C ASP A 69 -26.60 9.40 12.42
N ALA A 70 -27.76 8.92 12.00
CA ALA A 70 -27.99 7.50 11.71
C ALA A 70 -27.12 6.97 10.55
N SER A 71 -26.78 7.81 9.57
CA SER A 71 -25.96 7.41 8.44
C SER A 71 -24.51 7.17 8.88
N LEU A 72 -23.93 8.08 9.65
CA LEU A 72 -22.58 7.95 10.16
C LEU A 72 -22.46 6.78 11.16
N LYS A 73 -23.48 6.58 12.02
CA LYS A 73 -23.57 5.39 12.89
C LYS A 73 -23.61 4.09 12.08
N GLY A 74 -24.42 4.06 11.01
CA GLY A 74 -24.52 2.90 10.11
C GLY A 74 -23.19 2.57 9.44
N LEU A 75 -22.46 3.58 8.95
CA LEU A 75 -21.13 3.39 8.35
C LEU A 75 -20.13 2.81 9.35
N PHE A 76 -20.09 3.30 10.60
CA PHE A 76 -19.22 2.72 11.62
C PHE A 76 -19.55 1.25 11.93
N GLN A 77 -20.83 0.89 11.93
CA GLN A 77 -21.26 -0.51 12.08
C GLN A 77 -20.79 -1.37 10.90
N GLN A 78 -20.92 -0.87 9.67
CA GLN A 78 -20.44 -1.55 8.47
C GLN A 78 -18.92 -1.76 8.51
N ILE A 79 -18.15 -0.75 8.92
CA ILE A 79 -16.70 -0.88 9.11
C ILE A 79 -16.34 -2.03 10.04
N VAL A 80 -17.01 -2.12 11.19
CA VAL A 80 -16.78 -3.22 12.14
C VAL A 80 -17.17 -4.56 11.52
N GLN A 81 -18.33 -4.63 10.85
CA GLN A 81 -18.83 -5.85 10.22
C GLN A 81 -17.86 -6.37 9.14
N HIS A 82 -17.32 -5.49 8.29
CA HIS A 82 -16.32 -5.87 7.29
C HIS A 82 -15.10 -6.50 7.94
N LEU A 83 -14.57 -5.87 8.99
CA LEU A 83 -13.37 -6.36 9.69
C LEU A 83 -13.62 -7.67 10.47
N GLU A 84 -14.82 -7.90 10.97
CA GLU A 84 -15.19 -9.15 11.64
C GLU A 84 -15.43 -10.31 10.68
N SER A 85 -15.86 -10.00 9.47
CA SER A 85 -16.09 -11.00 8.42
C SER A 85 -14.80 -11.53 7.78
N LEU A 86 -13.65 -10.96 8.15
CA LEU A 86 -12.35 -11.36 7.61
C LEU A 86 -12.06 -12.83 7.88
N PRO A 87 -11.43 -13.53 6.91
CA PRO A 87 -11.04 -14.92 7.06
C PRO A 87 -10.05 -15.04 8.23
N LYS A 88 -10.35 -15.95 9.17
CA LYS A 88 -9.47 -16.22 10.29
C LYS A 88 -8.28 -17.04 9.81
N LEU A 89 -7.08 -16.61 10.18
CA LEU A 89 -5.83 -17.30 9.87
C LEU A 89 -5.68 -18.57 10.74
N GLN A 90 -6.50 -19.59 10.48
CA GLN A 90 -6.35 -20.91 11.07
C GLN A 90 -5.93 -21.90 9.98
N GLY A 91 -4.63 -22.20 9.91
CA GLY A 91 -4.08 -23.36 9.19
C GLY A 91 -4.08 -23.33 7.66
N GLU A 92 -4.80 -22.41 7.00
CA GLU A 92 -4.90 -22.39 5.53
C GLU A 92 -3.84 -21.50 4.85
N ASN A 93 -3.44 -21.90 3.64
CA ASN A 93 -2.48 -21.19 2.78
C ASN A 93 -2.91 -19.72 2.59
N ILE A 94 -2.27 -18.80 3.32
CA ILE A 94 -2.46 -17.34 3.25
C ILE A 94 -2.33 -16.82 1.81
N SER A 95 -1.56 -17.52 0.98
CA SER A 95 -1.37 -17.20 -0.45
C SER A 95 -2.62 -17.40 -1.31
N ALA A 96 -3.59 -18.22 -0.89
CA ALA A 96 -4.79 -18.55 -1.67
C ALA A 96 -6.05 -17.76 -1.27
N ILE A 97 -5.99 -17.00 -0.17
CA ILE A 97 -7.14 -16.22 0.32
C ILE A 97 -7.31 -14.99 -0.56
N MET A 98 -8.26 -15.06 -1.51
CA MET A 98 -8.77 -13.88 -2.20
C MET A 98 -9.80 -13.20 -1.29
N CYS A 99 -9.42 -12.08 -0.68
CA CYS A 99 -10.29 -11.27 0.16
C CYS A 99 -10.32 -9.85 -0.40
N ASP A 100 -11.44 -9.48 -1.04
CA ASP A 100 -11.66 -8.12 -1.54
C ASP A 100 -12.10 -7.21 -0.38
N LEU A 101 -11.37 -6.12 -0.17
CA LEU A 101 -11.63 -5.12 0.88
C LEU A 101 -12.02 -3.76 0.29
N SER A 102 -12.42 -3.73 -0.99
CA SER A 102 -12.84 -2.51 -1.68
C SER A 102 -14.04 -1.81 -1.01
N GLU A 103 -15.05 -2.55 -0.58
CA GLU A 103 -16.23 -1.99 0.12
C GLU A 103 -15.85 -1.39 1.48
N PHE A 104 -15.02 -2.08 2.27
CA PHE A 104 -14.46 -1.52 3.51
C PHE A 104 -13.75 -0.18 3.26
N ARG A 105 -12.92 -0.11 2.21
CA ARG A 105 -12.22 1.13 1.83
C ARG A 105 -13.18 2.23 1.41
N LYS A 106 -14.25 1.91 0.67
CA LYS A 106 -15.28 2.89 0.26
C LYS A 106 -16.06 3.43 1.46
N ASP A 107 -16.45 2.57 2.39
CA ASP A 107 -17.17 2.98 3.60
C ASP A 107 -16.28 3.87 4.49
N TRP A 108 -14.99 3.54 4.62
CA TRP A 108 -14.05 4.36 5.37
C TRP A 108 -13.85 5.74 4.73
N LEU A 109 -13.67 5.78 3.41
CA LEU A 109 -13.59 7.06 2.68
C LEU A 109 -14.89 7.86 2.81
N SER A 110 -16.06 7.21 2.85
CA SER A 110 -17.34 7.87 3.05
C SER A 110 -17.45 8.50 4.44
N ILE A 111 -16.99 7.82 5.49
CA ILE A 111 -16.85 8.40 6.83
C ILE A 111 -15.94 9.62 6.77
N LEU A 112 -14.75 9.52 6.16
CA LEU A 112 -13.81 10.63 6.03
C LEU A 112 -14.44 11.82 5.30
N MET A 113 -15.21 11.60 4.22
CA MET A 113 -15.92 12.66 3.50
C MET A 113 -16.95 13.37 4.38
N ILE A 114 -17.73 12.62 5.17
CA ILE A 114 -18.72 13.21 6.09
C ILE A 114 -18.00 14.07 7.13
N VAL A 115 -16.97 13.55 7.79
CA VAL A 115 -16.35 14.20 8.95
C VAL A 115 -15.34 15.30 8.56
N THR A 116 -14.99 15.39 7.28
CA THR A 116 -14.22 16.51 6.72
C THR A 116 -15.12 17.60 6.12
N SER A 117 -16.40 17.30 5.88
CA SER A 117 -17.35 18.28 5.36
C SER A 117 -17.61 19.41 6.35
N ALA A 118 -17.50 20.66 5.89
CA ALA A 118 -17.83 21.84 6.69
C ALA A 118 -19.32 21.91 7.08
N ARG A 119 -20.18 21.13 6.42
CA ARG A 119 -21.62 21.04 6.71
C ARG A 119 -21.97 19.95 7.72
N SER A 120 -21.00 19.11 8.10
CA SER A 120 -21.23 18.06 9.10
C SER A 120 -21.28 18.65 10.51
N SER A 121 -22.23 18.18 11.31
CA SER A 121 -22.32 18.51 12.74
C SER A 121 -21.10 18.00 13.53
N ILE A 122 -20.45 16.95 13.03
CA ILE A 122 -19.28 16.31 13.62
C ILE A 122 -18.13 16.36 12.64
N ASN A 123 -17.02 16.96 13.07
CA ASN A 123 -15.79 16.98 12.31
C ASN A 123 -14.76 15.98 12.84
N LEU A 124 -13.72 15.76 12.05
CA LEU A 124 -12.59 14.89 12.39
C LEU A 124 -11.96 15.16 13.77
N ARG A 125 -11.84 16.42 14.20
CA ARG A 125 -11.27 16.74 15.51
C ARG A 125 -12.18 16.31 16.65
N HIS A 126 -13.50 16.43 16.49
CA HIS A 126 -14.47 15.98 17.49
C HIS A 126 -14.41 14.46 17.67
N LEU A 127 -14.38 13.70 16.57
CA LEU A 127 -14.25 12.24 16.61
C LEU A 127 -12.95 11.79 17.26
N GLU A 128 -11.83 12.39 16.86
CA GLU A 128 -10.53 12.01 17.41
C GLU A 128 -10.46 12.34 18.90
N LYS A 129 -10.86 13.56 19.31
CA LYS A 129 -10.85 13.95 20.73
C LYS A 129 -11.80 13.09 21.58
N ALA A 130 -12.93 12.66 21.03
CA ALA A 130 -13.89 11.83 21.73
C ALA A 130 -13.39 10.39 21.97
N THR A 131 -12.41 9.93 21.18
CA THR A 131 -11.95 8.53 21.18
C THR A 131 -10.51 8.37 21.66
N VAL A 132 -9.69 9.42 21.58
CA VAL A 132 -8.34 9.45 22.17
C VAL A 132 -8.45 9.36 23.68
N SER A 133 -7.90 8.28 24.23
CA SER A 133 -7.64 8.10 25.66
C SER A 133 -6.13 8.09 25.89
N THR A 134 -5.69 8.50 27.08
CA THR A 134 -4.26 8.73 27.38
C THR A 134 -3.37 7.57 26.92
N GLY A 135 -2.53 7.82 25.91
CA GLY A 135 -1.57 6.85 25.38
C GLY A 135 -2.08 5.84 24.35
N LYS A 136 -3.32 5.97 23.86
CA LYS A 136 -3.88 5.11 22.78
C LYS A 136 -4.29 5.94 21.57
N GLU A 137 -4.17 5.33 20.39
CA GLU A 137 -4.64 5.92 19.13
C GLU A 137 -6.16 6.10 19.13
N GLY A 138 -6.63 7.21 18.54
CA GLY A 138 -8.05 7.48 18.35
C GLY A 138 -8.63 6.77 17.13
N LEU A 139 -9.95 6.93 16.95
CA LEU A 139 -10.70 6.22 15.92
C LEU A 139 -10.24 6.56 14.49
N LEU A 140 -9.85 7.81 14.22
CA LEU A 140 -9.38 8.17 12.88
C LEU A 140 -8.00 7.62 12.60
N SER A 141 -7.10 7.62 13.60
CA SER A 141 -5.77 7.01 13.45
C SER A 141 -5.89 5.51 13.18
N GLU A 142 -6.67 4.81 14.01
CA GLU A 142 -6.89 3.37 13.89
C GLU A 142 -7.57 3.00 12.55
N GLY A 143 -8.61 3.73 12.15
CA GLY A 143 -9.30 3.49 10.88
C GLY A 143 -8.43 3.82 9.65
N ASN A 144 -7.59 4.86 9.71
CA ASN A 144 -6.63 5.15 8.63
C ASN A 144 -5.54 4.10 8.53
N ALA A 145 -5.06 3.58 9.66
CA ALA A 145 -4.13 2.46 9.68
C ALA A 145 -4.79 1.22 9.06
N ALA A 146 -6.03 0.89 9.44
CA ALA A 146 -6.79 -0.20 8.84
C ALA A 146 -7.01 -0.01 7.33
N TYR A 147 -7.33 1.20 6.87
CA TYR A 147 -7.41 1.51 5.44
C TYR A 147 -6.10 1.19 4.73
N ASN A 148 -4.95 1.61 5.26
CA ASN A 148 -3.66 1.35 4.65
C ASN A 148 -3.31 -0.15 4.66
N TRP A 149 -3.53 -0.84 5.78
CA TRP A 149 -3.29 -2.28 5.89
C TRP A 149 -4.20 -3.10 4.97
N SER A 150 -5.45 -2.66 4.74
CA SER A 150 -6.35 -3.33 3.78
C SER A 150 -5.75 -3.40 2.38
N ARG A 151 -5.04 -2.35 1.94
CA ARG A 151 -4.40 -2.30 0.61
C ARG A 151 -3.20 -3.24 0.48
N CYS A 152 -2.63 -3.68 1.60
CA CYS A 152 -1.59 -4.71 1.62
C CYS A 152 -2.17 -6.13 1.44
N VAL A 153 -3.49 -6.31 1.60
CA VAL A 153 -4.17 -7.60 1.42
C VAL A 153 -4.48 -7.86 -0.04
N ASP A 154 -5.20 -6.94 -0.69
CA ASP A 154 -5.77 -7.11 -2.04
C ASP A 154 -5.15 -6.21 -3.12
N GLU A 155 -4.55 -5.08 -2.75
CA GLU A 155 -3.96 -4.11 -3.69
C GLU A 155 -2.41 -4.09 -3.69
N LEU A 156 -1.74 -5.04 -3.02
CA LEU A 156 -0.29 -4.97 -2.78
C LEU A 156 0.54 -4.78 -4.05
N GLU A 157 0.25 -5.56 -5.10
CA GLU A 157 0.96 -5.46 -6.38
C GLU A 157 0.68 -4.14 -7.09
N SER A 158 -0.56 -3.65 -7.03
CA SER A 158 -0.93 -2.33 -7.54
C SER A 158 -0.21 -1.21 -6.77
N GLN A 159 -0.03 -1.35 -5.45
CA GLN A 159 0.73 -0.39 -4.65
C GLN A 159 2.20 -0.36 -5.04
N LEU A 160 2.82 -1.53 -5.20
CA LEU A 160 4.21 -1.65 -5.63
C LEU A 160 4.40 -1.09 -7.04
N SER A 161 3.49 -1.36 -7.96
CA SER A 161 3.52 -0.76 -9.30
C SER A 161 3.35 0.76 -9.24
N LYS A 162 2.38 1.27 -8.48
CA LYS A 162 2.10 2.72 -8.39
C LYS A 162 3.26 3.52 -7.79
N HIS A 163 3.90 2.99 -6.76
CA HIS A 163 4.90 3.74 -5.97
C HIS A 163 6.35 3.33 -6.26
N GLY A 164 6.59 2.11 -6.71
CA GLY A 164 7.92 1.56 -7.00
C GLY A 164 8.30 1.54 -8.47
N THR A 165 7.40 1.92 -9.39
CA THR A 165 7.72 1.90 -10.82
C THR A 165 8.76 2.94 -11.20
N LEU A 166 9.74 2.51 -11.99
CA LEU A 166 10.75 3.36 -12.62
C LEU A 166 10.50 3.51 -14.14
N LYS A 167 9.30 3.18 -14.61
CA LYS A 167 8.98 3.17 -16.05
C LYS A 167 9.20 4.50 -16.75
N LYS A 168 9.05 5.62 -16.02
CA LYS A 168 9.34 6.98 -16.54
C LYS A 168 10.78 7.17 -17.00
N LEU A 169 11.72 6.35 -16.52
CA LEU A 169 13.10 6.35 -16.99
C LEU A 169 13.23 6.04 -18.49
N TYR A 170 12.22 5.41 -19.08
CA TYR A 170 12.09 5.22 -20.54
C TYR A 170 12.35 6.52 -21.32
N PHE A 171 11.78 7.64 -20.86
CA PHE A 171 11.91 8.95 -21.53
C PHE A 171 13.28 9.60 -21.37
N TYR A 172 14.17 9.03 -20.55
CA TYR A 172 15.51 9.56 -20.25
C TYR A 172 16.62 8.66 -20.81
N ASN A 173 16.39 8.01 -21.95
CA ASN A 173 17.28 6.99 -22.54
C ASN A 173 18.76 7.40 -22.58
N GLN A 174 19.07 8.62 -23.05
CA GLN A 174 20.45 9.12 -23.11
C GLN A 174 21.15 9.12 -21.74
N HIS A 175 20.47 9.60 -20.70
CA HIS A 175 21.01 9.58 -19.34
C HIS A 175 21.10 8.16 -18.80
N LEU A 176 20.11 7.32 -19.14
CA LEU A 176 20.06 5.93 -18.69
C LEU A 176 21.23 5.10 -19.24
N THR A 177 21.60 5.28 -20.51
CA THR A 177 22.77 4.64 -21.11
C THR A 177 24.06 5.04 -20.41
N VAL A 178 24.21 6.32 -20.04
CA VAL A 178 25.39 6.81 -19.30
C VAL A 178 25.46 6.18 -17.91
N VAL A 179 24.34 6.16 -17.17
CA VAL A 179 24.29 5.56 -15.82
C VAL A 179 24.52 4.05 -15.90
N PHE A 180 23.96 3.35 -16.90
CA PHE A 180 24.22 1.94 -17.14
C PHE A 180 25.70 1.67 -17.40
N ARG A 181 26.33 2.42 -18.31
CA ARG A 181 27.75 2.30 -18.62
C ARG A 181 28.62 2.57 -17.39
N ASN A 182 28.28 3.57 -16.58
CA ASN A 182 28.97 3.86 -15.32
C ASN A 182 28.76 2.77 -14.27
N THR A 183 27.58 2.14 -14.23
CA THR A 183 27.31 1.00 -13.34
C THR A 183 28.17 -0.21 -13.69
N MET A 184 28.35 -0.48 -14.98
CA MET A 184 29.09 -1.64 -15.51
C MET A 184 30.61 -1.44 -15.53
N PHE A 185 31.08 -0.25 -15.89
CA PHE A 185 32.48 0.01 -16.23
C PHE A 185 33.08 1.25 -15.53
N GLY A 186 32.30 1.96 -14.71
CA GLY A 186 32.77 3.14 -14.02
C GLY A 186 33.68 2.82 -12.81
N PRO A 187 34.48 3.79 -12.34
CA PRO A 187 35.39 3.59 -11.21
C PRO A 187 34.67 3.26 -9.89
N GLU A 188 33.45 3.78 -9.71
CA GLU A 188 32.54 3.48 -8.59
C GLU A 188 31.41 2.51 -9.02
N GLY A 189 31.60 1.82 -10.14
CA GLY A 189 30.63 0.90 -10.71
C GLY A 189 30.33 -0.26 -9.76
N ARG A 190 29.08 -0.74 -9.81
CA ARG A 190 28.65 -1.95 -9.09
C ARG A 190 28.03 -2.92 -10.09
N PRO A 191 28.85 -3.66 -10.86
CA PRO A 191 28.36 -4.59 -11.88
C PRO A 191 27.43 -5.65 -11.32
N GLN A 192 27.59 -6.03 -10.05
CA GLN A 192 26.69 -6.93 -9.32
C GLN A 192 25.27 -6.38 -9.13
N HIS A 193 25.01 -5.12 -9.52
CA HIS A 193 23.69 -4.51 -9.55
C HIS A 193 23.12 -4.38 -10.97
N CYS A 194 23.85 -4.80 -12.01
CA CYS A 194 23.48 -4.56 -13.40
C CYS A 194 22.13 -5.19 -13.78
N CYS A 195 21.75 -6.33 -13.17
CA CYS A 195 20.49 -6.99 -13.49
C CYS A 195 19.24 -6.23 -12.97
N ALA A 196 19.41 -5.15 -12.19
CA ALA A 196 18.32 -4.22 -11.90
C ALA A 196 17.86 -3.52 -13.19
N TRP A 197 18.78 -3.21 -14.10
CA TRP A 197 18.47 -2.51 -15.35
C TRP A 197 17.57 -3.34 -16.27
N LEU A 198 17.75 -4.66 -16.31
CA LEU A 198 16.85 -5.58 -17.01
C LEU A 198 15.42 -5.51 -16.45
N GLY A 199 15.27 -5.41 -15.13
CA GLY A 199 13.96 -5.26 -14.50
C GLY A 199 13.31 -3.90 -14.68
N VAL A 200 14.12 -2.84 -14.76
CA VAL A 200 13.62 -1.51 -15.09
C VAL A 200 13.16 -1.49 -16.55
N ALA A 201 13.96 -2.02 -17.48
CA ALA A 201 13.64 -2.08 -18.89
C ALA A 201 12.36 -2.89 -19.17
N SER A 202 12.12 -3.99 -18.45
CA SER A 202 10.88 -4.78 -18.61
C SER A 202 9.61 -3.99 -18.27
N SER A 203 9.69 -2.88 -17.53
CA SER A 203 8.53 -2.03 -17.20
C SER A 203 8.26 -0.92 -18.22
N PHE A 204 9.15 -0.70 -19.20
CA PHE A 204 9.00 0.38 -20.18
C PHE A 204 7.80 0.23 -21.13
N PRO A 205 7.38 -0.98 -21.54
CA PRO A 205 6.15 -1.15 -22.32
C PRO A 205 4.89 -0.60 -21.61
N GLU A 206 4.88 -0.57 -20.27
CA GLU A 206 3.78 -0.01 -19.47
C GLU A 206 3.64 1.52 -19.55
N CYS A 207 4.55 2.19 -20.28
CA CYS A 207 4.43 3.61 -20.60
C CYS A 207 3.59 3.86 -21.86
N ALA A 208 3.34 2.85 -22.68
CA ALA A 208 2.54 3.00 -23.90
C ALA A 208 1.10 3.37 -23.55
N SER A 209 0.57 4.38 -24.23
CA SER A 209 -0.83 4.74 -24.11
C SER A 209 -1.71 3.76 -24.89
N PRO A 210 -2.82 3.26 -24.33
CA PRO A 210 -3.76 2.43 -25.10
C PRO A 210 -4.43 3.20 -26.25
N ILE A 211 -4.34 4.54 -26.25
CA ILE A 211 -4.88 5.42 -27.29
C ILE A 211 -3.92 5.51 -28.49
N VAL A 212 -2.63 5.21 -28.30
CA VAL A 212 -1.59 5.27 -29.35
C VAL A 212 -0.89 3.91 -29.44
N PRO A 213 -1.53 2.90 -30.07
CA PRO A 213 -1.05 1.52 -30.09
C PRO A 213 0.30 1.33 -30.80
N GLU A 214 0.70 2.28 -31.65
CA GLU A 214 1.99 2.30 -32.35
C GLU A 214 3.18 2.39 -31.37
N GLU A 215 3.00 3.04 -30.22
CA GLU A 215 4.03 3.17 -29.17
C GLU A 215 4.47 1.81 -28.60
N CYS A 216 3.58 0.81 -28.57
CA CYS A 216 3.89 -0.53 -28.05
C CYS A 216 5.00 -1.23 -28.85
N ASN A 217 5.03 -1.06 -30.17
CA ASN A 217 6.00 -1.73 -31.04
C ASN A 217 7.36 -0.99 -31.05
N GLU A 218 7.37 0.34 -30.96
CA GLU A 218 8.60 1.14 -30.90
C GLU A 218 9.32 1.05 -29.55
N ASN A 219 8.57 0.89 -28.45
CA ASN A 219 9.13 0.77 -27.11
C ASN A 219 10.06 -0.45 -26.97
N TRP A 220 9.76 -1.57 -27.65
CA TRP A 220 10.63 -2.75 -27.65
C TRP A 220 11.93 -2.52 -28.44
N ALA A 221 11.86 -1.87 -29.60
CA ALA A 221 13.02 -1.58 -30.44
C ALA A 221 14.03 -0.62 -29.78
N ARG A 222 13.54 0.35 -28.98
CA ARG A 222 14.39 1.30 -28.24
C ARG A 222 15.03 0.74 -26.97
N CYS A 223 14.54 -0.39 -26.45
CA CYS A 223 15.15 -1.10 -25.31
C CYS A 223 16.35 -1.97 -25.71
N SER A 224 16.54 -2.22 -27.01
CA SER A 224 17.61 -3.07 -27.55
C SER A 224 19.06 -2.69 -27.15
N PRO A 225 19.42 -1.45 -26.76
CA PRO A 225 20.77 -1.14 -26.27
C PRO A 225 21.04 -1.61 -24.82
N ILE A 226 20.00 -2.00 -24.08
CA ILE A 226 20.07 -2.38 -22.64
C ILE A 226 19.97 -3.91 -22.47
N CYS A 227 19.48 -4.64 -23.48
CA CYS A 227 19.37 -6.09 -23.53
C CYS A 227 20.57 -6.75 -24.22
#